data_AF-A0A7K5DVF4-F1
#
_entry.id   AF-A0A7K5DVF4-F1
#
_cell.length_a   1.000
_cell.length_b   1.000
_cell.length_c   1.000
_cell.angle_alpha   90.00
_cell.angle_beta   90.00
_cell.angle_gamma   90.00
#
_symmetry.space_group_name_H-M   'P 1'
#
loop_
_entity.id
_entity.type
_entity.pdbx_description
1 polymer ?
#
loop_
_entity_poly.entity_id
_entity_poly.type
_entity_poly.pdbx_seq_one_letter_code
_entity_poly.pdbx_strand_id
1 'polypeptide(L)'
;GAPTISIYLKPPGVISPGGSTTICCVCQHSTGSFVLYKGGRQLQTLEQSGNRAEFSISNATYEDRGTYSCHYLEGGTVLARSDELDVLVEEFRLPRPNLRVLPGHEVAAGADVMFRCTSTHPSTGCYLYLEGQIRAQLLLREQDDYTLSHVQKGVCGRYSCQCYTSHTPREWSAVSNTLDLVVR
;
A
#
# COMPACT_ATOMS: atom_id res chain seq x y z
N GLY A 1 -19.65 0.59 -20.83
CA GLY A 1 -18.54 -0.38 -20.74
C GLY A 1 -18.62 -1.08 -19.40
N ALA A 2 -17.96 -2.23 -19.23
CA ALA A 2 -17.88 -2.87 -17.92
C ALA A 2 -17.11 -1.96 -16.93
N PRO A 3 -17.52 -1.89 -15.66
CA PRO A 3 -16.83 -1.07 -14.67
C PRO A 3 -15.39 -1.54 -14.50
N THR A 4 -14.48 -0.60 -14.22
CA THR A 4 -13.13 -0.93 -13.76
C THR A 4 -13.06 -0.69 -12.26
N ILE A 5 -12.50 -1.65 -11.52
CA ILE A 5 -12.35 -1.54 -10.08
C ILE A 5 -10.89 -1.72 -9.68
N SER A 6 -10.49 -1.02 -8.63
CA SER A 6 -9.16 -1.15 -8.03
C SER A 6 -9.26 -1.67 -6.59
N ILE A 7 -8.18 -2.28 -6.13
CA ILE A 7 -8.01 -2.78 -4.76
C ILE A 7 -6.68 -2.23 -4.22
N TYR A 8 -6.53 -1.94 -2.93
CA TYR A 8 -5.26 -1.58 -2.30
C TYR A 8 -5.35 -1.65 -0.76
N LEU A 9 -4.21 -1.53 -0.08
CA LEU A 9 -4.14 -1.45 1.38
C LEU A 9 -4.04 -0.02 1.91
N LYS A 10 -4.69 0.25 3.04
CA LYS A 10 -4.64 1.51 3.77
C LYS A 10 -4.50 1.29 5.28
N PRO A 11 -3.35 1.63 5.90
CA PRO A 11 -2.11 2.04 5.24
C PRO A 11 -1.50 0.89 4.41
N PRO A 12 -0.71 1.20 3.36
CA PRO A 12 -0.03 0.20 2.55
C PRO A 12 1.18 -0.41 3.27
N GLY A 13 1.60 -1.59 2.82
CA GLY A 13 2.80 -2.30 3.29
C GLY A 13 2.49 -3.60 4.03
N VAL A 14 3.55 -4.25 4.51
CA VAL A 14 3.48 -5.43 5.36
C VAL A 14 2.99 -5.04 6.73
N ILE A 15 2.06 -5.81 7.31
CA ILE A 15 1.53 -5.60 8.66
C ILE A 15 2.17 -6.59 9.64
N SER A 16 2.21 -6.27 10.93
CA SER A 16 2.67 -7.20 11.96
C SER A 16 1.49 -7.97 12.55
N PRO A 17 1.73 -9.12 13.22
CA PRO A 17 0.75 -9.68 14.13
C PRO A 17 0.27 -8.64 15.15
N GLY A 18 -1.02 -8.62 15.45
CA GLY A 18 -1.67 -7.59 16.26
C GLY A 18 -1.85 -6.23 15.56
N GLY A 19 -1.28 -6.05 14.37
CA GLY A 19 -1.39 -4.83 13.57
C GLY A 19 -2.76 -4.65 12.92
N SER A 20 -2.90 -3.58 12.14
CA SER A 20 -4.13 -3.32 11.40
C SER A 20 -3.88 -2.67 10.05
N THR A 21 -4.77 -2.95 9.10
CA THR A 21 -4.88 -2.27 7.81
C THR A 21 -6.29 -2.43 7.28
N THR A 22 -6.62 -1.75 6.20
CA THR A 22 -7.89 -1.84 5.51
C THR A 22 -7.65 -2.21 4.06
N ILE A 23 -8.35 -3.22 3.56
CA ILE A 23 -8.45 -3.49 2.14
C ILE A 23 -9.52 -2.56 1.57
N CYS A 24 -9.12 -1.64 0.71
CA CYS A 24 -10.01 -0.69 0.05
C CYS A 24 -10.28 -1.16 -1.38
N CYS A 25 -11.54 -1.26 -1.75
CA CYS A 25 -11.97 -1.53 -3.12
C CYS A 25 -12.76 -0.34 -3.68
N VAL A 26 -12.42 0.12 -4.88
CA VAL A 26 -12.96 1.36 -5.45
C VAL A 26 -13.52 1.09 -6.83
N CYS A 27 -14.72 1.62 -7.09
CA CYS A 27 -15.40 1.60 -8.38
C CYS A 27 -15.92 3.01 -8.67
N GLN A 28 -15.80 3.49 -9.91
CA GLN A 28 -16.30 4.82 -10.28
C GLN A 28 -17.83 4.91 -10.33
N HIS A 29 -18.52 3.77 -10.38
CA HIS A 29 -19.98 3.70 -10.32
C HIS A 29 -20.45 3.92 -8.88
N SER A 30 -21.70 4.39 -8.72
CA SER A 30 -22.26 4.84 -7.45
C SER A 30 -23.24 3.85 -6.80
N THR A 31 -23.51 2.72 -7.43
CA THR A 31 -24.58 1.79 -7.01
C THR A 31 -24.16 0.34 -7.16
N GLY A 32 -23.87 -0.33 -6.05
CA GLY A 32 -23.56 -1.75 -6.06
C GLY A 32 -22.95 -2.20 -4.74
N SER A 33 -22.48 -3.45 -4.74
CA SER A 33 -21.78 -4.04 -3.60
C SER A 33 -20.45 -4.65 -4.02
N PHE A 34 -19.55 -4.75 -3.05
CA PHE A 34 -18.26 -5.40 -3.21
C PHE A 34 -18.24 -6.70 -2.42
N VAL A 35 -17.68 -7.74 -3.04
CA VAL A 35 -17.42 -9.01 -2.39
C VAL A 35 -15.91 -9.20 -2.33
N LEU A 36 -15.37 -9.37 -1.13
CA LEU A 36 -13.98 -9.66 -0.90
C LEU A 36 -13.74 -11.18 -0.94
N TYR A 37 -12.77 -11.58 -1.75
CA TYR A 37 -12.27 -12.95 -1.84
C TYR A 37 -10.87 -13.05 -1.28
N LYS A 38 -10.54 -14.23 -0.74
CA LYS A 38 -9.19 -14.62 -0.33
C LYS A 38 -8.92 -16.04 -0.78
N GLY A 39 -7.89 -16.24 -1.60
CA GLY A 39 -7.55 -17.57 -2.14
C GLY A 39 -8.74 -18.27 -2.80
N GLY A 40 -9.59 -17.51 -3.51
CA GLY A 40 -10.81 -18.00 -4.15
C GLY A 40 -12.02 -18.19 -3.24
N ARG A 41 -11.88 -18.05 -1.91
CA ARG A 41 -12.99 -18.13 -0.96
C ARG A 41 -13.60 -16.75 -0.71
N GLN A 42 -14.92 -16.64 -0.83
CA GLN A 42 -15.65 -15.44 -0.43
C GLN A 42 -15.55 -15.24 1.09
N LEU A 43 -15.18 -14.04 1.52
CA LEU A 43 -15.06 -13.67 2.93
C LEU A 43 -16.23 -12.80 3.40
N GLN A 44 -16.47 -11.69 2.70
CA GLN A 44 -17.42 -10.68 3.14
C GLN A 44 -18.00 -9.93 1.94
N THR A 45 -19.25 -9.50 2.09
CA THR A 45 -19.93 -8.60 1.14
C THR A 45 -20.25 -7.29 1.86
N LEU A 46 -19.96 -6.16 1.21
CA LEU A 46 -20.28 -4.83 1.70
C LEU A 46 -20.96 -4.00 0.62
N GLU A 47 -22.01 -3.28 0.98
CA GLU A 47 -22.58 -2.26 0.12
C GLU A 47 -21.58 -1.12 -0.09
N GLN A 48 -21.58 -0.55 -1.28
CA GLN A 48 -20.70 0.57 -1.60
C GLN A 48 -21.08 1.80 -0.77
N SER A 49 -20.07 2.42 -0.15
CA SER A 49 -20.18 3.74 0.46
C SER A 49 -19.50 4.76 -0.45
N GLY A 50 -20.29 5.62 -1.08
CA GLY A 50 -19.81 6.54 -2.11
C GLY A 50 -19.28 5.77 -3.32
N ASN A 51 -17.95 5.75 -3.49
CA ASN A 51 -17.29 5.05 -4.59
C ASN A 51 -16.47 3.84 -4.14
N ARG A 52 -16.54 3.44 -2.86
CA ARG A 52 -15.66 2.42 -2.29
C ARG A 52 -16.33 1.49 -1.28
N ALA A 53 -15.70 0.36 -1.01
CA ALA A 53 -15.93 -0.49 0.15
C ALA A 53 -14.61 -0.73 0.90
N GLU A 54 -14.70 -0.81 2.22
CA GLU A 54 -13.54 -0.89 3.11
C GLU A 54 -13.68 -2.11 4.03
N PHE A 55 -12.74 -3.04 3.91
CA PHE A 55 -12.70 -4.28 4.69
C PHE A 55 -11.53 -4.21 5.66
N SER A 56 -11.83 -3.99 6.93
CA SER A 56 -10.81 -3.82 7.97
C SER A 56 -10.23 -5.17 8.41
N ILE A 57 -8.90 -5.22 8.49
CA ILE A 57 -8.16 -6.27 9.20
C ILE A 57 -7.64 -5.62 10.49
N SER A 58 -8.15 -6.07 11.62
CA SER A 58 -7.78 -5.59 12.95
C SER A 58 -7.22 -6.74 13.78
N ASN A 59 -6.18 -6.47 14.58
CA ASN A 59 -5.50 -7.49 15.38
C ASN A 59 -5.03 -8.66 14.49
N ALA A 60 -4.29 -8.33 13.44
CA ALA A 60 -3.90 -9.25 12.37
C ALA A 60 -3.19 -10.51 12.91
N THR A 61 -3.41 -11.62 12.25
CA THR A 61 -2.77 -12.90 12.54
C THR A 61 -2.11 -13.47 11.28
N TYR A 62 -1.31 -14.51 11.42
CA TYR A 62 -0.73 -15.18 10.25
C TYR A 62 -1.79 -15.76 9.30
N GLU A 63 -2.99 -16.07 9.79
CA GLU A 63 -4.13 -16.51 8.97
C GLU A 63 -4.68 -15.41 8.07
N ASP A 64 -4.34 -14.14 8.30
CA ASP A 64 -4.69 -13.02 7.42
C ASP A 64 -3.76 -12.91 6.21
N ARG A 65 -2.64 -13.64 6.19
CA ARG A 65 -1.77 -13.73 5.00
C ARG A 65 -2.51 -14.31 3.80
N GLY A 66 -2.22 -13.80 2.61
CA GLY A 66 -2.65 -14.42 1.36
C GLY A 66 -3.07 -13.40 0.30
N THR A 67 -3.58 -13.94 -0.81
CA THR A 67 -3.97 -13.17 -1.98
C THR A 67 -5.45 -12.86 -1.95
N TYR A 68 -5.78 -11.57 -2.03
CA TYR A 68 -7.12 -11.03 -1.97
C TYR A 68 -7.54 -10.44 -3.31
N SER A 69 -8.83 -10.49 -3.61
CA SER A 69 -9.40 -9.80 -4.77
C SER A 69 -10.81 -9.32 -4.45
N CYS A 70 -11.24 -8.27 -5.14
CA CYS A 70 -12.59 -7.72 -5.02
C CYS A 70 -13.39 -8.00 -6.27
N HIS A 71 -14.65 -8.37 -6.09
CA HIS A 71 -15.64 -8.44 -7.16
C HIS A 71 -16.71 -7.38 -6.92
N TYR A 72 -17.06 -6.63 -7.96
CA TYR A 72 -18.14 -5.64 -7.91
C TYR A 72 -19.41 -6.21 -8.51
N LEU A 73 -20.51 -6.09 -7.79
CA LEU A 73 -21.82 -6.61 -8.13
C LEU A 73 -22.84 -5.48 -8.23
N GLU A 74 -23.73 -5.60 -9.22
CA GLU A 74 -24.92 -4.78 -9.34
C GLU A 74 -26.09 -5.69 -9.70
N GLY A 75 -27.21 -5.59 -8.95
CA GLY A 75 -28.37 -6.46 -9.15
C GLY A 75 -28.05 -7.97 -9.03
N GLY A 76 -27.05 -8.34 -8.23
CA GLY A 76 -26.61 -9.73 -8.04
C GLY A 76 -25.70 -10.28 -9.14
N THR A 77 -25.37 -9.48 -10.15
CA THR A 77 -24.49 -9.89 -11.25
C THR A 77 -23.09 -9.32 -11.04
N VAL A 78 -22.05 -10.15 -11.19
CA VAL A 78 -20.65 -9.69 -11.15
C VAL A 78 -20.35 -8.92 -12.42
N LEU A 79 -20.10 -7.62 -12.28
CA LEU A 79 -19.77 -6.74 -13.41
C LEU A 79 -18.27 -6.51 -13.60
N ALA A 80 -17.49 -6.62 -12.52
CA ALA A 80 -16.03 -6.42 -12.57
C ALA A 80 -15.29 -7.18 -11.48
N ARG A 81 -13.99 -7.41 -11.73
CA ARG A 81 -13.04 -8.02 -10.79
C ARG A 81 -11.78 -7.16 -10.74
N SER A 82 -11.22 -6.99 -9.56
CA SER A 82 -9.96 -6.28 -9.38
C SER A 82 -8.77 -7.16 -9.76
N ASP A 83 -7.59 -6.54 -9.82
CA ASP A 83 -6.33 -7.25 -9.69
C ASP A 83 -6.24 -7.97 -8.33
N GLU A 84 -5.22 -8.82 -8.18
CA GLU A 84 -4.89 -9.49 -6.94
C GLU A 84 -4.01 -8.60 -6.03
N LEU A 85 -4.27 -8.67 -4.72
CA LEU A 85 -3.57 -7.95 -3.67
C LEU A 85 -3.03 -8.94 -2.65
N ASP A 86 -1.71 -9.04 -2.51
CA ASP A 86 -1.09 -9.86 -1.47
C ASP A 86 -1.02 -9.10 -0.14
N VAL A 87 -1.62 -9.70 0.89
CA VAL A 87 -1.49 -9.27 2.28
C VAL A 87 -0.43 -10.12 2.96
N LEU A 88 0.60 -9.45 3.48
CA LEU A 88 1.70 -10.07 4.20
C LEU A 88 1.64 -9.66 5.67
N VAL A 89 1.80 -10.64 6.56
CA VAL A 89 1.78 -10.44 8.02
C VAL A 89 3.09 -10.91 8.61
N GLU A 90 4.07 -10.04 8.87
CA GLU A 90 5.43 -10.42 9.29
C GLU A 90 5.83 -9.73 10.61
N GLU A 91 6.65 -10.39 11.42
CA GLU A 91 7.23 -9.76 12.61
C GLU A 91 8.17 -8.60 12.22
N PHE A 92 8.03 -7.49 12.93
CA PHE A 92 8.90 -6.34 12.72
C PHE A 92 10.12 -6.43 13.63
N ARG A 93 11.29 -6.62 13.02
CA ARG A 93 12.59 -6.73 13.72
C ARG A 93 13.53 -5.58 13.40
N LEU A 94 13.18 -4.76 12.40
CA LEU A 94 13.96 -3.60 12.03
C LEU A 94 13.37 -2.31 12.62
N PRO A 95 14.23 -1.32 12.93
CA PRO A 95 13.78 0.01 13.32
C PRO A 95 12.88 0.63 12.24
N ARG A 96 11.90 1.43 12.67
CA ARG A 96 11.04 2.18 11.75
C ARG A 96 11.89 3.16 10.92
N PRO A 97 11.77 3.17 9.59
CA PRO A 97 12.53 4.07 8.75
C PRO A 97 11.94 5.49 8.77
N ASN A 98 12.76 6.46 8.33
CA ASN A 98 12.36 7.85 8.19
C ASN A 98 12.20 8.21 6.71
N LEU A 99 11.00 8.60 6.30
CA LEU A 99 10.73 9.13 4.97
C LEU A 99 10.88 10.64 4.95
N ARG A 100 11.57 11.16 3.94
CA ARG A 100 11.68 12.57 3.60
C ARG A 100 11.45 12.76 2.11
N VAL A 101 11.08 13.97 1.73
CA VAL A 101 10.98 14.38 0.33
C VAL A 101 11.74 15.69 0.13
N LEU A 102 12.41 15.81 -1.01
CA LEU A 102 13.16 17.00 -1.42
C LEU A 102 12.59 17.55 -2.74
N PRO A 103 12.52 18.89 -2.91
CA PRO A 103 12.97 19.93 -1.97
C PRO A 103 12.05 20.13 -0.76
N GLY A 104 10.83 19.62 -0.81
CA GLY A 104 9.84 19.72 0.26
C GLY A 104 8.54 19.01 -0.10
N HIS A 105 7.56 19.11 0.80
CA HIS A 105 6.24 18.48 0.68
C HIS A 105 5.27 19.27 -0.22
N GLU A 106 5.67 20.46 -0.68
CA GLU A 106 4.92 21.25 -1.65
C GLU A 106 5.83 21.62 -2.81
N VAL A 107 5.40 21.28 -4.02
CA VAL A 107 6.18 21.50 -5.24
C VAL A 107 5.30 22.00 -6.37
N ALA A 108 5.90 22.63 -7.37
CA ALA A 108 5.20 23.06 -8.58
C ALA A 108 4.90 21.86 -9.50
N ALA A 109 3.83 21.96 -10.29
CA ALA A 109 3.50 20.99 -11.33
C ALA A 109 4.70 20.74 -12.26
N GLY A 110 4.99 19.46 -12.50
CA GLY A 110 6.10 19.03 -13.34
C GLY A 110 7.47 19.06 -12.66
N ALA A 111 7.58 19.47 -11.40
CA ALA A 111 8.82 19.37 -10.63
C ALA A 111 9.20 17.90 -10.37
N ASP A 112 10.51 17.64 -10.41
CA ASP A 112 11.07 16.37 -9.96
C ASP A 112 11.19 16.39 -8.44
N VAL A 113 10.72 15.32 -7.80
CA VAL A 113 10.82 15.13 -6.36
C VAL A 113 11.68 13.93 -6.07
N MET A 114 12.49 14.03 -5.03
CA MET A 114 13.28 12.91 -4.53
C MET A 114 12.73 12.46 -3.19
N PHE A 115 12.15 11.26 -3.17
CA PHE A 115 11.82 10.58 -1.92
C PHE A 115 13.09 9.94 -1.38
N ARG A 116 13.34 10.12 -0.08
CA ARG A 116 14.48 9.54 0.63
C ARG A 116 14.00 8.81 1.86
N CYS A 117 14.23 7.50 1.90
CA CYS A 117 13.92 6.65 3.04
C CYS A 117 15.25 6.27 3.73
N THR A 118 15.36 6.57 5.02
CA THR A 118 16.55 6.27 5.82
C THR A 118 16.23 5.17 6.82
N SER A 119 17.05 4.11 6.83
CA SER A 119 16.98 3.00 7.77
C SER A 119 18.29 2.94 8.55
N THR A 120 18.26 2.77 9.87
CA THR A 120 19.49 2.66 10.69
C THR A 120 20.11 1.27 10.64
N HIS A 121 19.56 0.35 9.85
CA HIS A 121 20.09 -1.00 9.68
C HIS A 121 20.78 -1.11 8.31
N PRO A 122 22.07 -1.52 8.26
CA PRO A 122 22.81 -1.63 7.02
C PRO A 122 22.19 -2.71 6.13
N SER A 123 22.49 -2.68 4.83
CA SER A 123 22.06 -3.72 3.88
C SER A 123 20.53 -3.94 3.79
N THR A 124 19.74 -2.88 4.00
CA THR A 124 18.28 -2.90 3.82
C THR A 124 17.83 -2.48 2.41
N GLY A 125 16.85 -3.18 1.83
CA GLY A 125 16.06 -2.68 0.72
C GLY A 125 14.85 -1.93 1.26
N CYS A 126 14.31 -0.96 0.53
CA CYS A 126 13.11 -0.25 0.96
C CYS A 126 12.14 -0.04 -0.20
N TYR A 127 10.85 -0.12 0.12
CA TYR A 127 9.75 0.20 -0.77
C TYR A 127 9.15 1.54 -0.42
N LEU A 128 8.78 2.32 -1.44
CA LEU A 128 7.97 3.52 -1.36
C LEU A 128 6.55 3.15 -1.76
N TYR A 129 5.60 3.45 -0.89
CA TYR A 129 4.19 3.27 -1.14
C TYR A 129 3.53 4.62 -1.39
N LEU A 130 2.56 4.63 -2.29
CA LEU A 130 1.59 5.70 -2.48
C LEU A 130 0.20 5.14 -2.17
N GLU A 131 -0.51 5.75 -1.22
CA GLU A 131 -1.87 5.33 -0.86
C GLU A 131 -2.77 5.34 -2.11
N GLY A 132 -3.54 4.26 -2.30
CA GLY A 132 -4.37 4.07 -3.49
C GLY A 132 -3.70 3.29 -4.62
N GLN A 133 -2.41 2.94 -4.50
CA GLN A 133 -1.71 2.11 -5.47
C GLN A 133 -1.41 0.71 -4.93
N ILE A 134 -1.60 -0.31 -5.77
CA ILE A 134 -1.23 -1.71 -5.47
C ILE A 134 0.29 -1.87 -5.50
N ARG A 135 0.94 -1.20 -6.46
CA ARG A 135 2.37 -1.36 -6.73
C ARG A 135 3.18 -0.41 -5.87
N ALA A 136 4.11 -0.98 -5.11
CA ALA A 136 5.16 -0.22 -4.44
C ALA A 136 6.32 0.03 -5.39
N GLN A 137 7.03 1.13 -5.19
CA GLN A 137 8.23 1.48 -5.96
C GLN A 137 9.47 1.11 -5.14
N LEU A 138 10.44 0.44 -5.75
CA LEU A 138 11.70 0.14 -5.09
C LEU A 138 12.55 1.42 -5.00
N LEU A 139 13.06 1.75 -3.82
CA LEU A 139 14.04 2.83 -3.69
C LEU A 139 15.44 2.32 -4.04
N LEU A 140 16.21 3.17 -4.72
CA LEU A 140 17.58 2.88 -5.13
C LEU A 140 18.54 3.20 -3.97
N ARG A 141 19.50 2.31 -3.72
CA ARG A 141 20.53 2.52 -2.70
C ARG A 141 21.45 3.67 -3.12
N GLU A 142 21.68 4.62 -2.21
CA GLU A 142 22.67 5.68 -2.40
C GLU A 142 24.10 5.17 -2.08
N GLN A 143 25.11 6.05 -2.12
CA GLN A 143 26.49 5.67 -1.79
C GLN A 143 26.66 5.24 -0.31
N ASP A 144 25.73 5.66 0.56
CA ASP A 144 25.67 5.29 1.97
C ASP A 144 24.64 4.17 2.20
N ASP A 145 24.98 3.22 3.08
CA ASP A 145 24.23 1.97 3.26
C ASP A 145 22.86 2.13 3.92
N TYR A 146 22.60 3.30 4.50
CA TYR A 146 21.44 3.63 5.31
C TYR A 146 20.37 4.43 4.54
N THR A 147 20.71 4.94 3.35
CA THR A 147 19.87 5.88 2.61
C THR A 147 19.49 5.31 1.25
N LEU A 148 18.19 5.28 0.96
CA LEU A 148 17.66 4.90 -0.34
C LEU A 148 16.76 6.01 -0.88
N SER A 149 16.83 6.27 -2.20
CA SER A 149 16.05 7.32 -2.84
C SER A 149 15.42 6.91 -4.17
N HIS A 150 14.36 7.61 -4.54
CA HIS A 150 13.69 7.46 -5.83
C HIS A 150 13.26 8.85 -6.33
N VAL A 151 13.65 9.17 -7.57
CA VAL A 151 13.27 10.43 -8.23
C VAL A 151 12.14 10.16 -9.19
N GLN A 152 11.04 10.89 -9.04
CA GLN A 152 9.90 10.84 -9.94
C GLN A 152 9.29 12.23 -10.08
N LYS A 153 8.41 12.41 -11.09
CA LYS A 153 7.54 13.59 -11.12
C LYS A 153 6.68 13.58 -9.87
N GLY A 154 6.59 14.73 -9.19
CA GLY A 154 5.75 14.86 -8.00
C GLY A 154 4.30 14.49 -8.35
N VAL A 155 3.81 13.39 -7.79
CA VAL A 155 2.40 13.02 -7.83
C VAL A 155 1.82 13.37 -6.46
N CYS A 156 0.67 14.03 -6.43
CA CYS A 156 0.05 14.35 -5.16
C CYS A 156 -0.43 13.09 -4.43
N GLY A 157 -0.32 13.08 -3.10
CA GLY A 157 -0.87 12.00 -2.29
C GLY A 157 -0.04 11.66 -1.07
N ARG A 158 -0.39 10.53 -0.46
CA ARG A 158 0.12 10.07 0.83
C ARG A 158 1.17 8.99 0.63
N TYR A 159 2.41 9.33 0.95
CA TYR A 159 3.57 8.46 0.80
C TYR A 159 4.00 7.88 2.13
N SER A 160 4.45 6.63 2.11
CA SER A 160 5.17 6.00 3.22
C SER A 160 6.25 5.09 2.68
N CYS A 161 7.24 4.72 3.50
CA CYS A 161 8.22 3.71 3.12
C CYS A 161 8.33 2.60 4.16
N GLN A 162 8.73 1.42 3.72
CA GLN A 162 9.02 0.28 4.59
C GLN A 162 10.29 -0.41 4.10
N CYS A 163 11.13 -0.83 5.04
CA CYS A 163 12.41 -1.44 4.74
C CYS A 163 12.43 -2.91 5.15
N TYR A 164 13.29 -3.67 4.48
CA TYR A 164 13.49 -5.09 4.71
C TYR A 164 14.96 -5.45 4.58
N THR A 165 15.40 -6.54 5.21
CA THR A 165 16.76 -7.05 5.02
C THR A 165 16.88 -7.75 3.66
N SER A 166 17.99 -7.51 2.95
CA SER A 166 18.24 -8.14 1.65
C SER A 166 18.55 -9.64 1.75
N HIS A 167 19.04 -10.10 2.91
CA HIS A 167 19.37 -11.49 3.20
C HIS A 167 18.14 -12.33 3.58
N THR A 168 18.33 -13.64 3.62
CA THR A 168 17.29 -14.61 3.98
C THR A 168 17.57 -15.19 5.37
N PRO A 169 16.58 -15.28 6.28
CA PRO A 169 15.19 -14.84 6.12
C PRO A 169 15.07 -13.31 6.05
N ARG A 170 14.08 -12.81 5.30
CA ARG A 170 13.79 -11.37 5.23
C ARG A 170 13.16 -10.94 6.55
N GLU A 171 13.70 -9.88 7.12
CA GLU A 171 13.14 -9.19 8.27
C GLU A 171 12.58 -7.85 7.82
N TRP A 172 11.49 -7.40 8.44
CA TRP A 172 10.78 -6.20 8.05
C TRP A 172 10.85 -5.12 9.13
N SER A 173 10.78 -3.87 8.69
CA SER A 173 10.50 -2.72 9.56
C SER A 173 9.00 -2.48 9.65
N ALA A 174 8.59 -1.70 10.66
CA ALA A 174 7.32 -1.01 10.56
C ALA A 174 7.33 -0.02 9.38
N VAL A 175 6.15 0.33 8.88
CA VAL A 175 5.97 1.41 7.89
C VAL A 175 6.36 2.76 8.51
N SER A 176 6.97 3.66 7.74
CA SER A 176 7.31 5.02 8.19
C SER A 176 6.06 5.81 8.56
N ASN A 177 6.26 7.00 9.14
CA ASN A 177 5.19 7.99 9.17
C ASN A 177 4.80 8.39 7.74
N THR A 178 3.54 8.73 7.55
CA THR A 178 3.02 9.18 6.26
C THR A 178 3.46 10.61 5.96
N LEU A 179 3.77 10.88 4.70
CA LEU A 179 4.11 12.18 4.17
C LEU A 179 3.11 12.56 3.07
N ASP A 180 2.45 13.69 3.22
CA ASP A 180 1.58 14.26 2.20
C ASP A 180 2.40 15.12 1.23
N LEU A 181 2.43 14.74 -0.05
CA LEU A 181 3.01 15.54 -1.12
C LEU A 181 1.89 16.30 -1.85
N VAL A 182 2.04 17.61 -1.96
CA VAL A 182 1.11 18.51 -2.65
C VAL A 182 1.80 19.10 -3.88
N VAL A 183 1.10 19.07 -5.01
CA VAL A 183 1.57 19.62 -6.28
C VAL A 183 0.67 20.80 -6.63
N ARG A 184 1.28 21.97 -6.86
CA ARG A 184 0.59 23.23 -7.18
C ARG A 184 0.57 23.50 -8.67
#